data_AF-A0A965GRD5-F1
#
_entry.id   AF-A0A965GRD5-F1
#
_cell.length_a   1.000
_cell.length_b   1.000
_cell.length_c   1.000
_cell.angle_alpha   90.00
_cell.angle_beta   90.00
_cell.angle_gamma   90.00
#
_symmetry.space_group_name_H-M   'P 1'
#
loop_
_entity.id
_entity.type
_entity.pdbx_description
1 polymer ?
#
loop_
_entity_poly.entity_id
_entity_poly.type
_entity_poly.pdbx_seq_one_letter_code
_entity_poly.pdbx_strand_id
1 'polypeptide(L)' 'MKIVTRLPQMVLGFALAYAGVGHLTTSRQEFQAQVPTLLKDYADFVVLASGVVEIALGVG' A
#
# COMPACT_ATOMS: atom_id res chain seq x y z
N MET A 1 26.16 8.76 11.76
CA MET A 1 25.10 8.27 12.67
C MET A 1 24.13 7.42 11.87
N LYS A 2 24.01 6.11 12.16
CA LYS A 2 23.24 5.16 11.34
C LYS A 2 21.74 5.49 11.22
N ILE A 3 21.18 6.21 12.18
CA ILE A 3 19.78 6.68 12.17
C ILE A 3 19.53 7.72 11.08
N VAL A 4 20.43 8.70 10.93
CA VAL A 4 20.28 9.77 9.92
C VAL A 4 20.24 9.19 8.51
N THR A 5 21.05 8.17 8.23
CA THR A 5 21.06 7.46 6.93
C THR A 5 19.82 6.57 6.69
N ARG A 6 19.09 6.20 7.75
CA ARG A 6 17.90 5.34 7.68
C ARG A 6 16.59 6.11 7.72
N LEU A 7 16.61 7.41 8.04
CA LEU A 7 15.44 8.27 8.02
C LEU A 7 14.60 8.14 6.73
N PRO A 8 15.18 8.16 5.51
CA PRO A 8 14.40 7.99 4.29
C PRO A 8 13.69 6.63 4.23
N GLN A 9 14.35 5.57 4.68
CA GLN A 9 13.77 4.22 4.72
C GLN A 9 12.63 4.13 5.74
N MET A 10 12.77 4.75 6.91
CA MET A 10 11.71 4.78 7.93
C MET A 10 10.49 5.57 7.46
N VAL A 11 10.71 6.72 6.81
CA VAL A 11 9.64 7.52 6.21
C VAL A 11 8.93 6.73 5.11
N LEU A 12 9.68 6.08 4.22
CA LEU A 12 9.11 5.21 3.18
C LEU A 12 8.29 4.08 3.79
N GLY A 13 8.81 3.41 4.83
CA GLY A 13 8.10 2.31 5.50
C GLY A 13 6.76 2.77 6.11
N PHE A 14 6.76 3.92 6.79
CA PHE A 14 5.54 4.50 7.34
C PHE A 14 4.55 4.91 6.24
N ALA A 15 5.03 5.50 5.15
CA ALA A 15 4.19 5.89 4.02
C ALA A 15 3.53 4.67 3.35
N LEU A 16 4.28 3.57 3.16
CA LEU A 16 3.76 2.32 2.62
C LEU A 16 2.71 1.69 3.54
N ALA A 17 2.98 1.61 4.84
CA ALA A 17 2.02 1.07 5.80
C ALA A 17 0.73 1.91 5.85
N TYR A 18 0.86 3.24 5.85
CA TYR A 18 -0.29 4.15 5.79
C TYR A 18 -1.09 3.98 4.49
N ALA A 19 -0.42 3.91 3.33
CA ALA A 19 -1.06 3.71 2.04
C ALA A 19 -1.82 2.37 2.00
N GLY A 20 -1.18 1.28 2.39
CA GLY A 20 -1.80 -0.04 2.42
C GLY A 20 -3.02 -0.11 3.35
N VAL A 21 -2.95 0.49 4.54
CA VAL A 21 -4.12 0.61 5.43
C VAL A 21 -5.23 1.43 4.77
N GLY A 22 -4.90 2.56 4.13
CA GLY A 22 -5.85 3.40 3.41
C GLY A 22 -6.55 2.63 2.28
N HIS A 23 -5.81 1.86 1.48
CA HIS A 23 -6.34 1.01 0.41
C HIS A 23 -7.31 -0.06 0.92
N LEU A 24 -7.09 -0.58 2.13
CA LEU A 24 -7.99 -1.57 2.75
C LEU A 24 -9.18 -0.95 3.49
N THR A 25 -9.17 0.37 3.72
CA THR A 25 -10.18 1.07 4.53
C THR A 25 -10.79 2.27 3.80
N THR A 26 -10.24 3.46 3.96
CA THR A 26 -10.85 4.73 3.57
C THR A 26 -10.78 5.02 2.07
N SER A 27 -9.73 4.54 1.39
CA SER A 27 -9.46 4.80 -0.03
C SER A 27 -9.66 3.57 -0.92
N ARG A 28 -10.41 2.58 -0.42
CA ARG A 28 -10.65 1.32 -1.14
C ARG A 28 -11.30 1.54 -2.49
N GLN A 29 -12.37 2.35 -2.54
CA GLN A 29 -13.11 2.61 -3.78
C GLN A 29 -12.27 3.37 -4.81
N GLU A 30 -11.47 4.34 -4.35
CA GLU A 30 -10.58 5.14 -5.21
C GLU A 30 -9.48 4.27 -5.82
N PHE A 31 -8.95 3.31 -5.06
CA PHE A 31 -7.95 2.40 -5.59
C PHE A 31 -8.58 1.35 -6.52
N GLN A 32 -9.76 0.84 -6.18
CA GLN A 32 -10.50 -0.07 -7.04
C GLN A 32 -10.81 0.57 -8.41
N ALA A 33 -11.11 1.87 -8.44
CA ALA A 33 -11.32 2.62 -9.69
C ALA A 33 -10.06 2.76 -10.56
N GLN A 34 -8.87 2.59 -9.99
CA GLN A 34 -7.59 2.60 -10.70
C GLN A 34 -7.19 1.22 -11.24
N VAL A 35 -7.90 0.16 -10.84
CA VAL A 35 -7.61 -1.19 -11.35
C VAL A 35 -7.87 -1.23 -12.86
N PRO A 36 -6.90 -1.68 -13.67
CA PRO A 36 -7.08 -1.79 -15.11
C PRO A 36 -8.30 -2.64 -15.47
N THR A 37 -9.01 -2.26 -16.54
CA THR A 37 -10.23 -2.96 -16.99
C THR A 37 -10.00 -4.44 -17.29
N LEU A 38 -8.78 -4.82 -17.70
CA LEU A 38 -8.36 -6.22 -17.88
C LEU A 38 -8.49 -7.06 -16.60
N LEU A 39 -8.39 -6.45 -15.43
CA LEU A 39 -8.44 -7.10 -14.12
C LEU A 39 -9.72 -6.78 -13.34
N LYS A 40 -10.73 -6.19 -13.99
CA LYS A 40 -11.96 -5.71 -13.33
C LYS A 40 -12.66 -6.78 -12.49
N ASP A 41 -12.72 -8.01 -12.99
CA ASP A 41 -13.35 -9.14 -12.29
C ASP A 41 -12.58 -9.58 -11.03
N TYR A 42 -11.31 -9.18 -10.93
CA TYR A 42 -10.42 -9.45 -9.80
C TYR A 42 -10.09 -8.20 -8.99
N ALA A 43 -10.79 -7.07 -9.22
CA ALA A 43 -10.42 -5.79 -8.64
C ALA A 43 -10.37 -5.80 -7.10
N ASP A 44 -11.27 -6.51 -6.44
CA ASP A 44 -11.23 -6.67 -4.98
C ASP A 44 -10.01 -7.43 -4.48
N PHE A 45 -9.58 -8.46 -5.22
CA PHE A 45 -8.36 -9.21 -4.92
C PHE A 45 -7.12 -8.36 -5.16
N VAL A 46 -7.08 -7.58 -6.24
CA VAL A 46 -5.97 -6.65 -6.52
C VAL A 46 -5.80 -5.66 -5.37
N VAL A 47 -6.89 -5.01 -4.93
CA VAL A 47 -6.84 -4.05 -3.81
C VAL A 47 -6.40 -4.73 -2.51
N LEU A 48 -6.91 -5.93 -2.22
CA LEU A 48 -6.51 -6.68 -1.03
C LEU A 48 -5.03 -7.05 -1.05
N ALA A 49 -4.57 -7.65 -2.16
CA ALA A 49 -3.19 -8.11 -2.31
C ALA A 49 -2.21 -6.94 -2.25
N SER A 50 -2.50 -5.83 -2.95
CA SER A 50 -1.68 -4.61 -2.91
C SER A 50 -1.58 -4.05 -1.49
N GLY A 51 -2.71 -3.85 -0.80
CA GLY A 51 -2.71 -3.28 0.55
C GLY A 51 -1.93 -4.13 1.56
N VAL A 52 -2.04 -5.47 1.48
CA VAL A 52 -1.26 -6.38 2.33
C VAL A 52 0.23 -6.29 2.03
N VAL A 53 0.63 -6.25 0.75
CA VAL A 53 2.04 -6.14 0.34
C VAL A 53 2.65 -4.82 0.81
N GLU A 54 1.94 -3.70 0.68
CA GLU A 54 2.44 -2.40 1.13
C GLU A 54 2.62 -2.35 2.65
N ILE A 55 1.69 -2.90 3.43
CA ILE A 55 1.83 -3.00 4.89
C ILE A 55 3.03 -3.89 5.24
N ALA A 56 3.19 -5.04 4.59
CA ALA A 56 4.32 -5.94 4.84
C ALA A 56 5.67 -5.28 4.52
N LEU A 57 5.77 -4.57 3.39
CA LEU A 57 6.95 -3.79 3.02
C LEU A 57 7.18 -2.57 3.92
N GLY A 58 6.12 -2.02 4.50
CA GLY A 58 6.20 -0.87 5.40
C GLY A 58 6.72 -1.20 6.79
N VAL A 59 6.44 -2.41 7.28
CA VAL A 59 6.81 -2.88 8.62
C VAL A 59 8.10 -3.71 8.64
N GLY A 60 8.44 -4.38 7.52
CA GLY A 60 9.65 -5.20 7.37
C GLY A 60 10.92 -4.41 7.11
#